data_AF-A0A101X2I3-F1
#
_entry.id   AF-A0A101X2I3-F1
#
_cell.length_a   1.000
_cell.length_b   1.000
_cell.length_c   1.000
_cell.angle_alpha   90.00
_cell.angle_beta   90.00
_cell.angle_gamma   90.00
#
_symmetry.space_group_name_H-M   'P 1'
#
loop_
_entity.id
_entity.type
_entity.pdbx_description
1 polymer ?
#
loop_
_entity_poly.entity_id
_entity_poly.type
_entity_poly.pdbx_seq_one_letter_code
_entity_poly.pdbx_strand_id
1 'polypeptide(L)' 'MSAARRTLSGYKACKNCRLIVPEDAAQCPNCGSTEFANNWRGMLAVLDPEKSCIAKRLGISRPGVYALELVEE' A
#
# COMPACT_ATOMS: atom_id res chain seq x y z
N MET A 1 21.53 -6.82 18.12
CA MET A 1 20.11 -6.44 18.25
C MET A 1 19.71 -5.78 16.94
N SER A 2 19.07 -6.57 16.06
CA SER A 2 19.08 -6.40 14.59
C SER A 2 18.53 -5.05 14.11
N ALA A 3 19.24 -4.48 13.14
CA ALA A 3 18.90 -3.27 12.40
C ALA A 3 17.40 -3.21 12.06
N ALA A 4 16.71 -2.24 12.65
CA ALA A 4 15.30 -1.98 12.37
C ALA A 4 15.12 -1.90 10.85
N ARG A 5 14.42 -2.90 10.28
CA ARG A 5 13.82 -2.84 8.94
C ARG A 5 12.79 -1.72 8.98
N ARG A 6 13.25 -0.48 8.86
CA ARG A 6 12.38 0.69 8.83
C ARG A 6 11.58 0.57 7.55
N THR A 7 10.28 0.38 7.72
CA THR A 7 9.30 0.69 6.70
C THR A 7 9.53 2.13 6.23
N LEU A 8 9.09 2.44 5.01
CA LEU A 8 9.30 3.76 4.42
C LEU A 8 8.64 4.83 5.32
N SER A 9 9.43 5.56 6.10
CA SER A 9 8.95 6.58 7.03
C SER A 9 8.22 7.69 6.27
N GLY A 10 7.05 8.12 6.76
CA GLY A 10 6.20 9.13 6.12
C GLY A 10 5.13 8.58 5.18
N TYR A 11 5.02 7.25 5.07
CA TYR A 11 3.98 6.59 4.28
C TYR A 11 3.26 5.51 5.07
N LYS A 12 1.94 5.45 4.88
CA LYS A 12 1.07 4.44 5.46
C LYS A 12 0.31 3.70 4.37
N ALA A 13 -0.06 2.46 4.62
CA ALA A 13 -0.83 1.65 3.68
C ALA A 13 -2.27 1.53 4.14
N CYS A 14 -3.23 1.69 3.22
CA CYS A 14 -4.65 1.47 3.51
C CYS A 14 -4.91 0.01 3.89
N LYS A 15 -5.57 -0.25 5.02
CA LYS A 15 -5.87 -1.62 5.44
C LYS A 15 -6.83 -2.35 4.49
N ASN A 16 -7.71 -1.59 3.83
CA ASN A 16 -8.73 -2.15 2.95
C ASN A 16 -8.19 -2.47 1.54
N CYS A 17 -7.55 -1.50 0.87
CA CYS A 17 -7.11 -1.66 -0.52
C CYS A 17 -5.59 -1.70 -0.71
N ARG A 18 -4.82 -1.65 0.37
CA ARG A 18 -3.34 -1.67 0.40
C ARG A 18 -2.64 -0.53 -0.34
N LEU A 19 -3.37 0.49 -0.80
CA LEU A 19 -2.76 1.67 -1.40
C LEU A 19 -1.85 2.37 -0.38
N ILE A 20 -0.63 2.68 -0.79
CA ILE A 20 0.31 3.47 -0.02
C ILE A 20 0.00 4.94 -0.25
N VAL A 21 -0.19 5.66 0.85
CA VAL A 21 -0.49 7.09 0.87
C VAL A 21 0.48 7.80 1.83
N PRO A 22 0.71 9.11 1.63
CA PRO A 22 1.39 9.94 2.61
C PRO A 22 0.75 9.86 4.00
N GLU A 23 1.54 10.01 5.05
CA GLU A 23 1.08 9.90 6.44
C GLU A 23 0.00 10.94 6.80
N ASP A 24 0.04 12.12 6.19
CA ASP A 24 -0.92 13.22 6.36
C ASP A 24 -2.27 12.99 5.65
N ALA A 25 -2.39 11.96 4.80
CA ALA A 25 -3.63 11.66 4.11
C ALA A 25 -4.74 11.23 5.09
N ALA A 26 -5.78 12.05 5.25
CA ALA A 26 -6.89 11.74 6.17
C ALA A 26 -7.74 10.53 5.71
N GLN A 27 -7.87 10.33 4.40
CA GLN A 27 -8.73 9.30 3.81
C GLN A 27 -8.05 8.70 2.57
N CYS A 28 -8.29 7.41 2.32
CA CYS A 28 -7.75 6.72 1.18
C CYS A 28 -8.41 7.24 -0.11
N PRO A 29 -7.64 7.77 -1.09
CA PRO A 29 -8.21 8.32 -2.32
C PRO A 29 -8.77 7.22 -3.25
N ASN A 30 -8.44 5.95 -3.00
CA ASN A 30 -8.91 4.85 -3.82
C ASN A 30 -10.25 4.28 -3.34
N CYS A 31 -10.36 3.93 -2.05
CA CYS A 31 -11.53 3.23 -1.51
C CYS A 31 -12.30 4.03 -0.44
N GLY A 32 -11.83 5.22 -0.05
CA GLY A 32 -12.49 6.04 0.96
C GLY A 32 -12.33 5.57 2.41
N SER A 33 -11.56 4.51 2.69
CA SER A 33 -11.29 4.08 4.07
C SER A 33 -10.40 5.09 4.82
N THR A 34 -10.58 5.19 6.12
CA THR A 34 -9.75 5.96 7.06
C THR A 34 -8.83 5.06 7.89
N GLU A 35 -8.83 3.75 7.63
CA GLU A 35 -8.04 2.76 8.35
C GLU A 35 -6.73 2.48 7.62
N PHE A 36 -5.63 2.74 8.32
CA PHE A 36 -4.28 2.62 7.78
C PHE A 36 -3.36 1.80 8.69
N ALA A 37 -2.34 1.19 8.08
CA ALA A 37 -1.24 0.52 8.73
C ALA A 37 0.06 1.29 8.48
N ASN A 38 0.77 1.64 9.56
CA ASN A 38 2.06 2.32 9.50
C ASN A 38 3.21 1.32 9.22
N ASN A 39 3.01 0.05 9.59
CA ASN A 39 3.96 -1.01 9.35
C ASN A 39 3.47 -1.88 8.19
N TRP A 40 4.18 -1.81 7.07
CA TRP A 40 3.88 -2.56 5.85
C TRP A 40 5.17 -2.89 5.11
N ARG A 41 5.16 -3.96 4.33
CA ARG A 41 6.33 -4.48 3.62
C ARG A 41 6.02 -4.79 2.17
N GLY A 42 7.04 -4.60 1.33
CA GLY A 42 6.96 -4.78 -0.11
C GLY A 42 6.16 -3.67 -0.78
N MET A 43 6.71 -3.12 -1.86
CA MET A 43 6.09 -2.06 -2.65
C MET A 43 5.82 -2.58 -4.06
N LEU A 44 4.63 -2.33 -4.58
CA LEU A 44 4.24 -2.62 -5.95
C LEU A 44 3.73 -1.34 -6.59
N ALA A 45 4.47 -0.81 -7.57
CA ALA A 45 4.01 0.28 -8.42
C ALA A 45 3.27 -0.30 -9.64
N VAL A 46 1.96 -0.06 -9.73
CA VAL A 46 1.13 -0.45 -10.88
C VAL A 46 0.95 0.77 -11.77
N LEU A 47 1.54 0.73 -12.97
CA LEU A 47 1.41 1.78 -13.98
C LEU A 47 0.18 1.57 -14.88
N ASP A 48 0.00 0.34 -15.36
CA ASP A 48 -1.10 -0.06 -16.24
C ASP A 48 -1.72 -1.36 -15.70
N PRO A 49 -2.86 -1.28 -14.97
CA PRO A 49 -3.54 -2.46 -14.43
C PRO A 49 -4.03 -3.44 -15.51
N GLU A 50 -4.40 -2.94 -16.69
CA GLU A 50 -4.97 -3.76 -17.76
C GLU A 50 -3.92 -4.60 -18.47
N LYS A 51 -2.67 -4.15 -18.52
CA LYS A 51 -1.55 -4.91 -19.09
C LYS A 51 -0.75 -5.69 -18.05
N SER A 52 -0.88 -5.38 -16.77
CA SER A 52 -0.13 -6.03 -15.70
C SER A 52 -0.76 -7.36 -15.27
N CYS A 53 -0.06 -8.47 -15.51
CA CYS A 53 -0.46 -9.79 -14.99
C CYS A 53 -0.50 -9.80 -13.46
N ILE A 54 0.42 -9.10 -12.81
CA ILE A 54 0.49 -9.02 -11.34
C ILE A 54 -0.70 -8.22 -10.80
N ALA A 55 -1.05 -7.08 -11.41
CA ALA A 55 -2.20 -6.29 -10.98
C ALA A 55 -3.50 -7.09 -11.09
N LYS A 56 -3.70 -7.81 -12.20
CA LYS A 56 -4.86 -8.70 -12.39
C LYS A 56 -4.96 -9.79 -11.33
N ARG A 57 -3.85 -10.45 -11.01
CA ARG A 57 -3.80 -11.50 -9.97
C ARG A 57 -4.11 -10.95 -8.58
N LEU A 58 -3.74 -9.70 -8.31
CA LEU A 58 -4.00 -9.03 -7.05
C LEU A 58 -5.34 -8.27 -7.01
N GLY A 59 -6.14 -8.32 -8.10
CA GLY A 59 -7.41 -7.61 -8.18
C GLY A 59 -7.26 -6.07 -8.18
N ILE A 60 -6.08 -5.55 -8.53
CA ILE A 60 -5.83 -4.11 -8.60
C ILE A 60 -6.34 -3.59 -9.95
N SER A 61 -7.30 -2.68 -9.89
CA SER A 61 -7.94 -2.06 -11.07
C SER A 61 -7.54 -0.61 -11.33
N ARG A 62 -6.80 0.01 -10.40
CA ARG A 62 -6.36 1.40 -10.51
C ARG A 62 -4.84 1.50 -10.46
N PRO A 63 -4.24 2.43 -11.23
CA PRO A 63 -2.81 2.69 -11.13
C PRO A 63 -2.50 3.33 -9.77
N GLY A 64 -1.33 3.00 -9.23
CA GLY A 64 -0.93 3.45 -7.90
C GLY A 64 0.17 2.61 -7.30
N VAL A 65 0.61 3.01 -6.11
CA VAL A 65 1.64 2.30 -5.35
C VAL A 65 0.96 1.56 -4.20
N TYR A 66 1.17 0.25 -4.11
CA TYR A 66 0.49 -0.65 -3.18
C TYR A 66 1.48 -1.39 -2.30
N ALA A 67 1.09 -1.64 -1.06
CA ALA A 67 1.81 -2.52 -0.14
C ALA A 67 1.47 -3.98 -0.44
N LEU A 68 2.48 -4.85 -0.44
CA LEU A 68 2.26 -6.29 -0.63
C LEU A 68 1.76 -6.95 0.65
N GLU A 69 2.32 -6.57 1.78
CA GLU A 69 2.05 -7.13 3.10
C GLU A 69 1.80 -6.00 4.11
N LEU A 70 0.77 -6.15 4.93
CA LEU A 70 0.54 -5.31 6.10
C LEU A 70 1.06 -6.08 7.30
N VAL A 71 1.98 -5.49 8.06
CA VAL A 71 2.53 -6.12 9.25
C VAL A 71 1.72 -5.62 10.42
N GLU A 72 0.79 -6.44 10.88
CA GLU A 72 0.14 -6.25 12.16
C GLU A 72 1.03 -6.95 13.21
N GLU A 73 1.42 -6.20 14.25
CA GLU A 73 2.11 -6.75 15.43
C GLU A 73 1.10 -7.34 16.41
#